data_AF-R7D6W2-F1
#
_entry.id   AF-R7D6W2-F1
#
_cell.length_a   1.000
_cell.length_b   1.000
_cell.length_c   1.000
_cell.angle_alpha   90.00
_cell.angle_beta   90.00
_cell.angle_gamma   90.00
#
_symmetry.space_group_name_H-M   'P 1'
#
loop_
_entity.id
_entity.type
_entity.pdbx_description
1 polymer ?
#
loop_
_entity_poly.entity_id
_entity_poly.type
_entity_poly.pdbx_seq_one_letter_code
_entity_poly.pdbx_strand_id
1 'polypeptide(L)'
;MNVDGMEPLEEQTVRHIERTHNHVLYRVTPLFEEGELVARGVHMEAYSLEDDGAGLNFNVYCYNNQPGVVIDYVTGASRAA
;
A
#
# COMPACT_ATOMS: atom_id res chain seq x y z
N MET A 1 -3.74 7.04 -5.17
CA MET A 1 -2.82 6.14 -4.42
C MET A 1 -3.10 6.15 -2.92
N ASN A 2 -2.87 7.26 -2.21
CA ASN A 2 -2.87 7.24 -0.74
C ASN A 2 -4.26 7.00 -0.14
N VAL A 3 -5.20 7.94 -0.35
CA VAL A 3 -6.52 7.95 0.29
C VAL A 3 -7.37 6.74 -0.11
N ASP A 4 -7.42 6.42 -1.40
CA ASP A 4 -8.28 5.33 -1.88
C ASP A 4 -7.58 3.96 -1.90
N GLY A 5 -6.26 3.91 -1.66
CA GLY A 5 -5.45 2.71 -1.85
C GLY A 5 -4.79 2.20 -0.58
N MET A 6 -3.91 3.01 0.02
CA MET A 6 -3.08 2.60 1.16
C MET A 6 -3.77 2.83 2.50
N GLU A 7 -4.35 4.01 2.68
CA GLU A 7 -4.95 4.45 3.96
C GLU A 7 -6.00 3.46 4.50
N PRO A 8 -6.92 2.87 3.70
CA PRO A 8 -7.89 1.91 4.23
C PRO A 8 -7.24 0.63 4.77
N LEU A 9 -6.14 0.18 4.15
CA LEU A 9 -5.40 -1.03 4.57
C LEU A 9 -4.58 -0.76 5.83
N GLU A 10 -3.96 0.41 5.93
CA GLU A 10 -3.24 0.87 7.12
C GLU A 10 -4.19 1.01 8.31
N GLU A 11 -5.35 1.65 8.10
CA GLU A 11 -6.33 1.86 9.15
C GLU A 11 -6.99 0.54 9.58
N GLN A 12 -7.24 -0.39 8.65
CA GLN A 12 -7.66 -1.75 8.99
C GLN A 12 -6.62 -2.47 9.88
N THR A 13 -5.34 -2.32 9.56
CA THR A 13 -4.23 -2.93 10.30
C THR A 13 -4.13 -2.35 11.71
N VAL A 14 -4.15 -1.02 11.85
CA VAL A 14 -4.12 -0.33 13.15
C VAL A 14 -5.31 -0.75 14.01
N ARG A 15 -6.54 -0.72 13.46
CA ARG A 15 -7.74 -1.14 14.19
C ARG A 15 -7.66 -2.59 14.66
N HIS A 16 -7.08 -3.49 13.86
CA HIS A 16 -6.88 -4.87 14.28
C HIS A 16 -5.94 -4.98 15.47
N ILE A 17 -4.78 -4.31 15.42
CA ILE A 17 -3.79 -4.27 16.51
C ILE A 17 -4.41 -3.69 17.78
N GLU A 18 -5.13 -2.58 17.69
CA GLU A 18 -5.75 -1.92 18.85
C GLU A 18 -6.84 -2.78 19.51
N ARG A 19 -7.64 -3.50 18.71
CA ARG A 19 -8.76 -4.31 19.21
C ARG A 19 -8.30 -5.63 19.82
N THR A 20 -7.25 -6.24 19.27
CA THR A 20 -6.85 -7.62 19.59
C THR A 20 -5.57 -7.70 20.41
N HIS A 21 -4.71 -6.68 20.33
CA HIS A 21 -3.32 -6.73 20.77
C HIS A 21 -2.48 -7.82 20.09
N ASN A 22 -2.95 -8.35 18.94
CA ASN A 22 -2.18 -9.29 18.11
C ASN A 22 -1.02 -8.57 17.41
N HIS A 23 0.02 -9.32 17.10
CA HIS A 23 1.10 -8.87 16.24
C HIS A 23 0.74 -9.09 14.77
N VAL A 24 1.13 -8.13 13.93
CA VAL A 24 0.93 -8.19 12.48
C VAL A 24 2.28 -8.20 11.79
N LEU A 25 2.53 -9.22 10.97
CA LEU A 25 3.59 -9.17 9.96
C LEU A 25 3.13 -8.23 8.85
N TYR A 26 3.84 -7.12 8.66
CA TYR A 26 3.48 -6.09 7.69
C TYR A 26 4.65 -5.79 6.76
N ARG A 27 4.40 -5.79 5.45
CA ARG A 27 5.41 -5.49 4.43
C ARG A 27 4.83 -4.62 3.33
N VAL A 28 5.60 -3.62 2.91
CA VAL A 28 5.28 -2.75 1.77
C VAL A 28 6.48 -2.72 0.85
N THR A 29 6.29 -3.15 -0.40
CA THR A 29 7.35 -3.22 -1.42
C THR A 29 7.00 -2.29 -2.57
N PRO A 30 7.74 -1.18 -2.78
CA PRO A 30 7.54 -0.33 -3.95
C PRO A 30 8.01 -1.04 -5.22
N LEU A 31 7.22 -0.93 -6.29
CA LEU A 31 7.51 -1.54 -7.59
C LEU A 31 7.84 -0.45 -8.62
N PHE A 32 9.04 -0.55 -9.22
CA PHE A 32 9.57 0.37 -10.22
C PHE A 32 9.78 -0.35 -11.54
N GLU A 33 9.62 0.36 -12.67
CA GLU A 33 10.16 -0.09 -13.95
C GLU A 33 11.57 0.50 -14.15
N GLU A 34 12.41 -0.16 -14.95
CA GLU A 34 13.84 0.15 -15.06
C GLU A 34 14.15 1.64 -15.26
N GLY A 35 14.94 2.20 -14.34
CA GLY A 35 15.38 3.60 -14.41
C GLY A 35 14.37 4.63 -13.89
N GLU A 36 13.21 4.20 -13.41
CA GLU A 36 12.20 5.10 -12.82
C GLU A 36 12.57 5.56 -11.41
N LEU A 37 12.39 6.86 -11.15
CA LEU A 37 12.57 7.44 -9.82
C LEU A 37 11.31 7.35 -8.95
N VAL A 38 10.16 7.07 -9.57
CA VAL A 38 8.87 6.96 -8.88
C VAL A 38 8.26 5.59 -9.14
N ALA A 39 7.83 4.93 -8.07
CA ALA A 39 7.20 3.62 -8.16
C ALA A 39 5.87 3.69 -8.92
N ARG A 40 5.57 2.68 -9.73
CA ARG A 40 4.27 2.48 -10.39
C ARG A 40 3.17 2.14 -9.40
N GLY A 41 3.55 1.65 -8.24
CA GLY A 41 2.66 1.27 -7.16
C GLY A 41 3.44 0.62 -6.02
N VAL A 42 2.72 0.22 -5.00
CA VAL A 42 3.26 -0.53 -3.86
C VAL A 42 2.52 -1.84 -3.71
N HIS A 43 3.25 -2.90 -3.43
CA HIS A 43 2.70 -4.20 -3.03
C HIS A 43 2.65 -4.25 -1.51
N MET A 44 1.45 -4.33 -0.94
CA MET A 44 1.19 -4.30 0.49
C MET A 44 0.69 -5.65 0.98
N GLU A 45 1.27 -6.12 2.07
CA GLU A 45 0.99 -7.41 2.68
C GLU A 45 0.82 -7.23 4.20
N ALA A 46 -0.21 -7.85 4.76
CA ALA A 46 -0.40 -7.96 6.20
C ALA A 46 -0.91 -9.34 6.60
N TYR A 47 -0.42 -9.85 7.73
CA TYR A 47 -0.83 -11.14 8.29
C TYR A 47 -0.80 -11.09 9.80
N SER A 48 -1.94 -11.36 10.45
CA SER A 48 -2.05 -11.46 11.91
C SER A 48 -1.47 -12.80 12.41
N LEU A 49 -0.57 -12.73 13.40
CA LEU A 49 0.27 -13.87 13.77
C LEU A 49 -0.43 -14.86 14.72
N GLU A 50 -1.14 -14.36 15.73
CA GLU A 50 -1.71 -15.18 16.82
C GLU A 50 -2.96 -15.96 16.41
N ASP A 51 -3.65 -15.50 15.36
CA ASP A 51 -4.88 -16.10 14.86
C ASP A 51 -4.72 -16.67 13.44
N ASP A 52 -3.48 -16.94 13.02
CA ASP A 52 -3.12 -17.48 11.71
C ASP A 52 -3.75 -16.72 10.53
N GLY A 53 -3.86 -15.40 10.66
CA GLY A 53 -4.40 -14.50 9.64
C GLY A 53 -5.93 -14.46 9.59
N ALA A 54 -6.64 -15.08 10.54
CA ALA A 54 -8.10 -15.09 10.55
C ALA A 54 -8.71 -13.68 10.70
N GLY A 55 -8.11 -12.81 11.53
CA GLY A 55 -8.59 -11.46 11.75
C GLY A 55 -8.05 -10.43 10.75
N LEU A 56 -6.87 -10.67 10.18
CA LEU A 56 -6.23 -9.81 9.18
C LEU A 56 -5.30 -10.63 8.28
N ASN A 57 -5.61 -10.68 7.00
CA ASN A 57 -4.76 -11.28 5.97
C ASN A 57 -5.05 -10.63 4.62
N PHE A 58 -4.09 -9.87 4.10
CA PHE A 58 -4.21 -9.28 2.77
C PHE A 58 -2.88 -9.28 2.02
N ASN A 59 -3.00 -9.25 0.69
CA ASN A 59 -1.91 -9.17 -0.26
C ASN A 59 -2.44 -8.38 -1.48
N VAL A 60 -2.11 -7.10 -1.58
CA VAL A 60 -2.77 -6.14 -2.50
C VAL A 60 -1.74 -5.27 -3.19
N TYR A 61 -1.96 -4.97 -4.47
CA TYR A 61 -1.19 -3.97 -5.21
C TYR A 61 -1.95 -2.63 -5.28
N CYS A 62 -1.35 -1.58 -4.74
CA CYS A 62 -1.89 -0.22 -4.73
C CYS A 62 -1.21 0.61 -5.81
N TYR A 63 -1.96 0.98 -6.85
CA TYR A 63 -1.45 1.77 -7.98
C TYR A 63 -1.06 3.18 -7.57
N ASN A 64 0.09 3.65 -8.07
CA ASN A 64 0.53 5.03 -7.91
C ASN A 64 -0.08 5.95 -8.98
N ASN A 65 -1.41 5.99 -9.03
CA ASN A 65 -2.12 6.89 -9.93
C ASN A 65 -3.10 7.79 -9.15
N GLN A 66 -3.54 8.83 -9.84
CA GLN A 66 -4.58 9.73 -9.34
C GLN A 66 -5.39 10.25 -10.53
N PRO A 67 -6.74 10.16 -10.48
CA PRO A 67 -7.59 10.76 -11.50
C PRO A 67 -7.25 12.24 -11.73
N GLY A 68 -7.12 12.65 -12.99
CA GLY A 68 -6.80 14.02 -13.38
C GLY A 68 -5.32 14.41 -13.24
N VAL A 69 -4.42 13.47 -12.93
CA VAL A 69 -2.97 13.71 -12.85
C VAL A 69 -2.23 12.78 -13.80
N VAL A 70 -1.30 13.34 -14.57
CA VAL A 70 -0.31 12.57 -15.35
C VAL A 70 1.04 12.67 -14.64
N ILE A 71 1.64 11.51 -14.37
CA ILE A 71 2.92 11.38 -13.69
C ILE A 71 3.96 10.89 -14.71
N ASP A 72 5.09 11.58 -14.78
CA ASP A 72 6.31 11.07 -15.39
C ASP A 72 7.07 10.27 -14.32
N TYR A 73 7.02 8.95 -14.42
CA TYR A 73 7.63 8.05 -13.43
C TYR A 73 9.16 8.01 -13.54
N VAL A 74 9.72 8.40 -14.69
CA VAL A 74 11.16 8.48 -14.89
C VAL A 74 11.74 9.64 -14.10
N THR A 75 11.09 10.81 -14.14
CA THR A 75 11.62 12.04 -13.52
C THR A 75 10.95 12.42 -12.21
N GLY A 76 9.75 11.91 -11.94
CA GLY A 76 8.90 12.30 -10.83
C GLY A 76 8.12 13.59 -11.04
N ALA A 77 8.21 14.22 -12.21
CA ALA A 77 7.37 15.37 -12.55
C ALA A 77 5.90 14.96 -12.69
N SER A 78 4.97 15.88 -12.41
CA SER A 78 3.54 15.66 -12.63
C SER A 78 2.86 16.91 -13.17
N ARG A 79 1.71 16.70 -13.82
CA ARG A 79 0.84 17.77 -14.33
C ARG A 79 -0.62 17.36 -14.24
N ALA A 80 -1.51 18.35 -14.27
CA ALA A 80 -2.92 18.09 -14.53
C ALA A 80 -3.07 17.44 -15.92
N ALA A 81 -3.98 16.47 -16.00
CA ALA A 81 -4.31 15.73 -17.22
C ALA A 81 -4.88 16.66 -18.30
#